data_AF-A0A954BY13-F1
#
_entry.id   AF-A0A954BY13-F1
#
_cell.length_a   1.000
_cell.length_b   1.000
_cell.length_c   1.000
_cell.angle_alpha   90.00
_cell.angle_beta   90.00
_cell.angle_gamma   90.00
#
_symmetry.space_group_name_H-M   'P 1'
#
loop_
_entity.id
_entity.type
_entity.pdbx_description
1 polymer ?
#
loop_
_entity_poly.entity_id
_entity_poly.type
_entity_poly.pdbx_seq_one_letter_code
_entity_poly.pdbx_strand_id
1 'polypeptide(L)'
;MTARFLLCMLLASACGLVGSLASAQVVDGTFEAGTPYLAWTVQTSTNFGTPICDTTACGIGGGTAGPAGGVNWCWFGGVAAAENASCGQSAVIPVGTVALEFEAFWGVVASPFSTTMVVSIDGTSIGTLTEPTVADNVNTLRSIPVPSAFADGNTHALLFTYTQTATVTTNLSIDNIAYVTARNVPTISVAGSGTPNETGPANGTYTITTTGAFAADVSVGFSMSGSADTTAGNDYNITGTGVSYTGPNGTASIVATQTSVAVTLAVVDDSAPESTETAVLTLAASVNFQYVLAASPNDAASLDILDNDGGGGASVTIQTTTLPDAVELVAYSTGITATETGTTGPYTWSLTGAPGWLSISGTTLSATLSGTPPAASAGTINFTIVVTATSLETDSQAVSLTILPAGTLNISTTSLPNGTTGTAYAGTVVATGGTGPYSWAVTSGNLPTGLSLNGSTSTTLGFSGSPSATGTFNFTLTVTDSLAANDPQALTIVITSGGGGGGGGGGGGGGGGCATESGSTAPWLALLSAIAIAGFAVRRRRA
;
A
#
# COMPACT_ATOMS: atom_id res chain seq x y z
N MET A 1 -93.07 -18.98 6.75
CA MET A 1 -91.72 -19.31 7.25
C MET A 1 -90.80 -19.26 6.03
N THR A 2 -90.24 -18.09 5.68
CA THR A 2 -88.86 -17.63 6.02
C THR A 2 -87.78 -18.63 5.57
N ALA A 3 -86.74 -18.31 4.81
CA ALA A 3 -86.23 -17.06 4.26
C ALA A 3 -85.30 -17.35 3.06
N ARG A 4 -85.27 -16.43 2.09
CA ARG A 4 -84.20 -16.27 1.06
C ARG A 4 -83.22 -15.19 1.56
N PHE A 5 -81.99 -15.24 1.03
CA PHE A 5 -80.88 -14.26 1.15
C PHE A 5 -80.06 -14.27 2.45
N LEU A 6 -78.83 -14.82 2.38
CA LEU A 6 -77.60 -14.04 2.65
C LEU A 6 -76.34 -14.86 2.23
N LEU A 7 -75.77 -14.48 1.09
CA LEU A 7 -74.40 -14.80 0.68
C LEU A 7 -73.63 -13.48 0.81
N CYS A 8 -72.93 -13.26 1.93
CA CYS A 8 -71.75 -12.39 2.13
C CYS A 8 -71.59 -12.12 3.64
N MET A 9 -70.77 -12.90 4.34
CA MET A 9 -70.14 -12.55 5.64
C MET A 9 -69.32 -13.76 6.13
N LEU A 10 -68.06 -13.82 5.73
CA LEU A 10 -67.09 -14.76 6.29
C LEU A 10 -65.69 -14.14 6.14
N LEU A 11 -65.44 -13.05 6.87
CA LEU A 11 -64.12 -12.50 7.21
C LEU A 11 -64.31 -11.30 8.16
N ALA A 12 -64.68 -11.60 9.41
CA ALA A 12 -64.63 -10.63 10.51
C ALA A 12 -64.38 -11.39 11.82
N SER A 13 -63.12 -11.77 12.06
CA SER A 13 -62.67 -12.24 13.37
C SER A 13 -61.27 -11.70 13.65
N ALA A 14 -61.21 -10.38 13.84
CA ALA A 14 -60.16 -9.64 14.54
C ALA A 14 -60.68 -8.22 14.86
N CYS A 15 -61.82 -8.12 15.53
CA CYS A 15 -62.33 -6.86 16.05
C CYS A 15 -61.81 -6.69 17.49
N GLY A 16 -60.69 -5.98 17.62
CA GLY A 16 -60.19 -5.42 18.87
C GLY A 16 -60.02 -3.92 18.68
N LEU A 17 -61.13 -3.18 18.52
CA LEU A 17 -61.12 -1.73 18.49
C LEU A 17 -61.81 -1.18 19.74
N VAL A 18 -61.00 -0.99 20.78
CA VAL A 18 -61.16 0.13 21.72
C VAL A 18 -59.75 0.61 22.06
N GLY A 19 -59.05 1.08 21.02
CA GLY A 19 -58.00 2.07 21.24
C GLY A 19 -58.71 3.38 21.58
N SER A 20 -58.43 3.94 22.75
CA SER A 20 -58.81 5.31 23.06
C SER A 20 -58.47 6.20 21.88
N LEU A 21 -59.38 7.10 21.47
CA LEU A 21 -59.06 8.17 20.55
C LEU A 21 -57.82 8.91 21.10
N ALA A 22 -56.64 8.58 20.58
CA ALA A 22 -55.44 9.34 20.87
C ALA A 22 -55.72 10.75 20.36
N SER A 23 -55.52 11.77 21.20
CA SER A 23 -55.41 13.15 20.74
C SER A 23 -54.52 13.15 19.50
N ALA A 24 -54.95 13.82 18.42
CA ALA A 24 -54.09 14.02 17.27
C ALA A 24 -52.73 14.59 17.76
N GLN A 25 -51.64 13.91 17.42
CA GLN A 25 -50.30 14.21 17.95
C GLN A 25 -49.78 15.53 17.39
N VAL A 26 -49.99 15.73 16.11
CA VAL A 26 -49.95 17.02 15.42
C VAL A 26 -51.39 17.48 15.27
N VAL A 27 -51.75 18.62 15.86
CA VAL A 27 -53.11 19.14 15.77
C VAL A 27 -53.27 19.89 14.46
N ASP A 28 -54.30 19.55 13.68
CA ASP A 28 -54.57 20.14 12.36
C ASP A 28 -53.36 20.08 11.41
N GLY A 29 -52.72 18.90 11.34
CA GLY A 29 -51.57 18.67 10.46
C GLY A 29 -51.86 18.86 8.97
N THR A 30 -53.12 18.84 8.57
CA THR A 30 -53.58 19.08 7.19
C THR A 30 -53.97 20.54 6.95
N PHE A 31 -53.92 21.40 7.97
CA PHE A 31 -54.33 22.82 7.91
C PHE A 31 -55.81 23.09 7.57
N GLU A 32 -56.67 22.09 7.56
CA GLU A 32 -58.06 22.21 7.08
C GLU A 32 -59.07 22.61 8.15
N ALA A 33 -58.65 22.78 9.41
CA ALA A 33 -59.54 23.28 10.45
C ALA A 33 -59.96 24.75 10.24
N GLY A 34 -59.29 25.46 9.33
CA GLY A 34 -59.65 26.80 8.88
C GLY A 34 -59.28 27.93 9.85
N THR A 35 -59.65 29.16 9.50
CA THR A 35 -59.26 30.36 10.24
C THR A 35 -60.18 30.64 11.46
N PRO A 36 -59.62 30.97 12.65
CA PRO A 36 -58.19 31.09 12.97
C PRO A 36 -57.52 29.71 13.20
N TYR A 37 -56.27 29.57 12.73
CA TYR A 37 -55.45 28.37 12.91
C TYR A 37 -54.88 28.28 14.34
N LEU A 38 -55.74 27.95 15.30
CA LEU A 38 -55.44 28.02 16.74
C LEU A 38 -54.30 27.08 17.20
N ALA A 39 -54.06 26.00 16.47
CA ALA A 39 -53.00 25.04 16.79
C ALA A 39 -51.61 25.51 16.32
N TRP A 40 -51.55 26.17 15.16
CA TRP A 40 -50.33 26.65 14.54
C TRP A 40 -50.02 28.08 15.00
N THR A 41 -49.55 28.22 16.23
CA THR A 41 -49.40 29.52 16.89
C THR A 41 -48.20 30.33 16.42
N VAL A 42 -47.20 29.68 15.80
CA VAL A 42 -46.07 30.36 15.18
C VAL A 42 -46.35 30.46 13.69
N GLN A 43 -46.59 31.68 13.21
CA GLN A 43 -46.87 32.01 11.81
C GLN A 43 -46.22 33.35 11.50
N THR A 44 -45.04 33.34 10.92
CA THR A 44 -44.31 34.57 10.58
C THR A 44 -43.79 34.48 9.17
N SER A 45 -43.88 35.56 8.40
CA SER A 45 -43.01 35.77 7.24
C SER A 45 -42.58 37.23 7.20
N THR A 46 -41.36 37.50 6.75
CA THR A 46 -40.88 38.87 6.53
C THR A 46 -41.53 39.53 5.32
N ASN A 47 -42.05 38.71 4.38
CA ASN A 47 -42.68 39.18 3.13
C ASN A 47 -44.20 39.05 3.17
N PHE A 48 -44.72 38.12 3.96
CA PHE A 48 -46.15 37.81 4.05
C PHE A 48 -46.60 37.80 5.53
N GLY A 49 -47.83 38.21 5.83
CA GLY A 49 -48.31 38.26 7.21
C GLY A 49 -48.34 36.88 7.87
N THR A 50 -48.98 35.91 7.21
CA THR A 50 -49.09 34.52 7.67
C THR A 50 -48.75 33.56 6.52
N PRO A 51 -47.89 32.55 6.74
CA PRO A 51 -47.56 31.56 5.71
C PRO A 51 -48.67 30.53 5.47
N ILE A 52 -49.61 30.34 6.41
CA ILE A 52 -50.75 29.43 6.21
C ILE A 52 -51.83 30.16 5.41
N CYS A 53 -52.25 29.58 4.30
CA CYS A 53 -53.14 30.22 3.34
C CYS A 53 -53.92 29.20 2.51
N ASP A 54 -54.94 29.70 1.80
CA ASP A 54 -55.71 28.94 0.82
C ASP A 54 -55.33 29.35 -0.62
N THR A 55 -55.95 28.72 -1.62
CA THR A 55 -55.74 29.05 -3.05
C THR A 55 -56.02 30.50 -3.42
N THR A 56 -56.75 31.25 -2.60
CA THR A 56 -57.12 32.65 -2.84
C THR A 56 -56.14 33.62 -2.18
N ALA A 57 -55.51 33.22 -1.08
CA ALA A 57 -54.68 34.06 -0.22
C ALA A 57 -53.18 33.76 -0.31
N CYS A 58 -52.78 32.57 -0.79
CA CYS A 58 -51.37 32.24 -1.01
C CYS A 58 -50.75 33.13 -2.10
N GLY A 59 -49.51 33.59 -1.89
CA GLY A 59 -48.88 34.66 -2.66
C GLY A 59 -49.01 34.54 -4.18
N ILE A 60 -49.22 35.69 -4.85
CA ILE A 60 -49.43 35.90 -6.31
C ILE A 60 -48.20 35.58 -7.19
N GLY A 61 -47.38 34.61 -6.80
CA GLY A 61 -45.98 34.43 -7.18
C GLY A 61 -45.63 33.34 -8.21
N GLY A 62 -46.60 32.83 -8.97
CA GLY A 62 -46.33 32.05 -10.19
C GLY A 62 -45.98 30.56 -10.05
N GLY A 63 -46.20 29.93 -8.89
CA GLY A 63 -46.11 28.46 -8.74
C GLY A 63 -47.49 27.82 -8.72
N THR A 64 -47.75 26.80 -9.55
CA THR A 64 -49.03 26.08 -9.64
C THR A 64 -49.23 25.01 -8.56
N ALA A 65 -48.56 25.10 -7.41
CA ALA A 65 -48.70 24.11 -6.35
C ALA A 65 -49.92 24.40 -5.48
N GLY A 66 -50.94 23.56 -5.60
CA GLY A 66 -51.95 23.43 -4.56
C GLY A 66 -51.45 22.57 -3.39
N PRO A 67 -52.28 22.38 -2.37
CA PRO A 67 -51.98 21.51 -1.25
C PRO A 67 -51.87 20.06 -1.73
N ALA A 68 -51.24 19.21 -0.93
CA ALA A 68 -51.17 17.79 -1.23
C ALA A 68 -52.51 17.08 -0.98
N GLY A 69 -53.43 17.75 -0.27
CA GLY A 69 -54.87 17.51 -0.28
C GLY A 69 -55.61 18.67 0.39
N GLY A 70 -56.91 18.82 0.16
CA GLY A 70 -57.69 19.90 0.80
C GLY A 70 -57.57 21.26 0.10
N VAL A 71 -57.70 22.35 0.86
CA VAL A 71 -57.72 23.74 0.36
C VAL A 71 -56.75 24.69 1.10
N ASN A 72 -56.12 24.27 2.20
CA ASN A 72 -55.21 25.08 3.00
C ASN A 72 -53.85 24.37 3.17
N TRP A 73 -52.76 25.14 3.22
CA TRP A 73 -51.42 24.60 3.47
C TRP A 73 -50.48 25.70 4.00
N CYS A 74 -49.28 25.32 4.44
CA CYS A 74 -48.23 26.28 4.81
C CYS A 74 -47.33 26.58 3.60
N TRP A 75 -47.30 27.83 3.15
CA TRP A 75 -46.57 28.32 1.97
C TRP A 75 -45.46 29.30 2.33
N PHE A 76 -44.33 29.18 1.63
CA PHE A 76 -43.17 30.05 1.76
C PHE A 76 -42.68 30.52 0.38
N GLY A 77 -42.14 31.74 0.30
CA GLY A 77 -41.57 32.27 -0.94
C GLY A 77 -42.62 32.77 -1.94
N GLY A 78 -42.25 32.79 -3.22
CA GLY A 78 -43.08 33.24 -4.34
C GLY A 78 -42.85 34.70 -4.74
N VAL A 79 -41.92 35.41 -4.10
CA VAL A 79 -41.50 36.75 -4.53
C VAL A 79 -39.98 36.80 -4.65
N ALA A 80 -39.47 37.66 -5.54
CA ALA A 80 -38.03 37.84 -5.75
C ALA A 80 -37.39 38.68 -4.63
N ALA A 81 -37.43 38.19 -3.39
CA ALA A 81 -36.89 38.86 -2.20
C ALA A 81 -36.33 37.83 -1.22
N ALA A 82 -35.36 38.25 -0.41
CA ALA A 82 -34.95 37.47 0.76
C ALA A 82 -36.15 37.30 1.70
N GLU A 83 -36.23 36.16 2.37
CA GLU A 83 -37.35 35.84 3.25
C GLU A 83 -36.88 35.02 4.44
N ASN A 84 -37.40 35.36 5.62
CA ASN A 84 -37.37 34.45 6.75
C ASN A 84 -38.82 34.20 7.18
N ALA A 85 -39.22 32.94 7.19
CA ALA A 85 -40.60 32.56 7.46
C ALA A 85 -40.67 31.28 8.29
N SER A 86 -41.78 31.08 9.00
CA SER A 86 -41.96 29.91 9.84
C SER A 86 -43.42 29.54 10.06
N CYS A 87 -43.69 28.24 10.14
CA CYS A 87 -44.91 27.69 10.72
C CYS A 87 -44.58 26.65 11.80
N GLY A 88 -45.25 26.73 12.94
CA GLY A 88 -44.98 25.83 14.07
C GLY A 88 -46.13 25.70 15.05
N GLN A 89 -46.11 24.61 15.81
CA GLN A 89 -47.07 24.30 16.87
C GLN A 89 -46.41 23.58 18.04
N SER A 90 -47.10 23.56 19.18
CA SER A 90 -46.77 22.62 20.26
C SER A 90 -47.50 21.30 20.02
N ALA A 91 -46.76 20.20 19.93
CA ALA A 91 -47.28 18.89 19.56
C ALA A 91 -46.78 17.81 20.53
N VAL A 92 -47.62 16.82 20.82
CA VAL A 92 -47.24 15.68 21.67
C VAL A 92 -46.50 14.67 20.82
N ILE A 93 -45.25 14.37 21.16
CA ILE A 93 -44.46 13.38 20.43
C ILE A 93 -44.65 12.01 21.09
N PRO A 94 -45.04 10.96 20.33
CA PRO A 94 -45.18 9.63 20.91
C PRO A 94 -43.90 9.08 21.53
N VAL A 95 -44.07 8.12 22.45
CA VAL A 95 -42.96 7.32 22.98
C VAL A 95 -42.43 6.33 21.95
N GLY A 96 -41.11 6.16 21.90
CA GLY A 96 -40.45 5.08 21.14
C GLY A 96 -39.81 5.53 19.82
N THR A 97 -39.83 4.68 18.79
CA THR A 97 -39.28 5.02 17.47
C THR A 97 -40.30 5.82 16.68
N VAL A 98 -40.01 7.10 16.46
CA VAL A 98 -40.92 8.08 15.84
C VAL A 98 -40.24 8.75 14.66
N ALA A 99 -41.00 8.98 13.59
CA ALA A 99 -40.63 9.88 12.51
C ALA A 99 -41.67 11.00 12.38
N LEU A 100 -41.21 12.20 12.03
CA LEU A 100 -42.07 13.31 11.60
C LEU A 100 -42.22 13.22 10.09
N GLU A 101 -43.45 13.13 9.61
CA GLU A 101 -43.77 13.05 8.19
C GLU A 101 -44.58 14.26 7.76
N PHE A 102 -44.31 14.72 6.55
CA PHE A 102 -45.02 15.83 5.92
C PHE A 102 -44.76 15.82 4.43
N GLU A 103 -45.70 16.27 3.63
CA GLU A 103 -45.49 16.47 2.21
C GLU A 103 -44.84 17.83 1.98
N ALA A 104 -43.87 17.87 1.07
CA ALA A 104 -43.18 19.09 0.68
C ALA A 104 -43.12 19.20 -0.84
N PHE A 105 -43.21 20.43 -1.35
CA PHE A 105 -43.17 20.69 -2.78
C PHE A 105 -42.44 21.99 -3.12
N TRP A 106 -41.36 21.85 -3.91
CA TRP A 106 -40.62 22.95 -4.50
C TRP A 106 -41.15 23.28 -5.90
N GLY A 107 -42.17 24.13 -5.99
CA GLY A 107 -42.85 24.40 -7.26
C GLY A 107 -42.10 25.32 -8.21
N VAL A 108 -41.29 26.20 -7.65
CA VAL A 108 -40.43 27.13 -8.39
C VAL A 108 -39.10 27.12 -7.68
N VAL A 109 -38.02 26.89 -8.42
CA VAL A 109 -36.64 26.96 -7.91
C VAL A 109 -35.82 27.89 -8.79
N ALA A 110 -34.85 28.59 -8.21
CA ALA A 110 -34.04 29.56 -8.94
C ALA A 110 -32.61 29.67 -8.42
N SER A 111 -31.65 29.75 -9.35
CA SER A 111 -30.26 30.00 -9.02
C SER A 111 -30.02 31.47 -8.62
N PRO A 112 -29.21 31.76 -7.58
CA PRO A 112 -28.48 30.78 -6.76
C PRO A 112 -29.42 30.08 -5.77
N PHE A 113 -29.37 28.74 -5.74
CA PHE A 113 -30.18 27.88 -4.90
C PHE A 113 -29.79 28.07 -3.43
N SER A 114 -30.38 29.08 -2.80
CA SER A 114 -29.93 29.64 -1.51
C SER A 114 -30.93 29.39 -0.38
N THR A 115 -31.98 28.62 -0.70
CA THR A 115 -33.14 28.45 0.16
C THR A 115 -33.01 27.18 0.97
N THR A 116 -33.36 27.27 2.25
CA THR A 116 -33.36 26.15 3.18
C THR A 116 -34.62 26.13 4.03
N MET A 117 -35.07 24.92 4.38
CA MET A 117 -36.10 24.69 5.39
C MET A 117 -35.48 23.86 6.50
N VAL A 118 -35.34 24.43 7.68
CA VAL A 118 -34.88 23.74 8.88
C VAL A 118 -36.08 23.31 9.70
N VAL A 119 -36.16 22.01 10.01
CA VAL A 119 -37.16 21.45 10.91
C VAL A 119 -36.52 21.25 12.28
N SER A 120 -37.16 21.78 13.31
CA SER A 120 -36.62 21.72 14.68
C SER A 120 -37.66 21.30 15.71
N ILE A 121 -37.17 20.67 16.77
CA ILE A 121 -37.92 20.31 17.98
C ILE A 121 -37.22 21.00 19.15
N ASP A 122 -37.96 21.84 19.89
CA ASP A 122 -37.45 22.66 21.00
C ASP A 122 -36.20 23.47 20.63
N GLY A 123 -36.16 23.95 19.38
CA GLY A 123 -35.04 24.72 18.82
C GLY A 123 -33.84 23.87 18.38
N THR A 124 -33.86 22.55 18.59
CA THR A 124 -32.84 21.64 18.07
C THR A 124 -33.20 21.21 16.66
N SER A 125 -32.31 21.46 15.69
CA SER A 125 -32.51 20.99 14.31
C SER A 125 -32.51 19.46 14.25
N ILE A 126 -33.54 18.91 13.62
CA ILE A 126 -33.69 17.46 13.39
C ILE A 126 -33.58 17.11 11.89
N GLY A 127 -33.68 18.10 11.01
CA GLY A 127 -33.47 17.92 9.58
C GLY A 127 -33.50 19.23 8.82
N THR A 128 -32.89 19.23 7.64
CA THR A 128 -32.81 20.39 6.75
C THR A 128 -33.16 19.95 5.33
N LEU A 129 -34.08 20.65 4.69
CA LEU A 129 -34.31 20.57 3.24
C LEU A 129 -33.60 21.73 2.57
N THR A 130 -32.91 21.46 1.46
CA THR A 130 -32.25 22.47 0.64
C THR A 130 -32.95 22.57 -0.70
N GLU A 131 -33.01 23.78 -1.26
CA GLU A 131 -33.57 24.03 -2.58
C GLU A 131 -32.96 23.11 -3.64
N PRO A 132 -33.78 22.33 -4.37
CA PRO A 132 -33.28 21.47 -5.43
C PRO A 132 -32.95 22.29 -6.68
N THR A 133 -32.14 21.71 -7.57
CA THR A 133 -31.79 22.34 -8.86
C THR A 133 -32.91 22.26 -9.90
N VAL A 134 -33.89 21.39 -9.65
CA VAL A 134 -35.06 21.15 -10.50
C VAL A 134 -36.30 21.20 -9.61
N ALA A 135 -37.35 21.89 -10.08
CA ALA A 135 -38.62 21.96 -9.36
C ALA A 135 -39.30 20.59 -9.28
N ASP A 136 -40.01 20.35 -8.19
CA ASP A 136 -40.84 19.17 -8.00
C ASP A 136 -42.02 19.20 -8.98
N ASN A 137 -42.43 18.03 -9.49
CA ASN A 137 -43.62 17.87 -10.32
C ASN A 137 -44.80 17.24 -9.57
N VAL A 138 -44.54 16.73 -8.36
CA VAL A 138 -45.52 16.16 -7.42
C VAL A 138 -45.11 16.46 -5.99
N ASN A 139 -46.08 16.53 -5.08
CA ASN A 139 -45.80 16.60 -3.64
C ASN A 139 -44.96 15.39 -3.22
N THR A 140 -43.87 15.63 -2.50
CA THR A 140 -42.96 14.59 -2.05
C THR A 140 -43.07 14.41 -0.54
N LEU A 141 -43.41 13.21 -0.09
CA LEU A 141 -43.40 12.86 1.32
C LEU A 141 -41.97 12.94 1.87
N ARG A 142 -41.79 13.76 2.91
CA ARG A 142 -40.58 13.85 3.74
C ARG A 142 -40.83 13.09 5.03
N SER A 143 -39.79 12.43 5.53
CA SER A 143 -39.81 11.71 6.80
C SER A 143 -38.50 11.98 7.52
N ILE A 144 -38.56 12.58 8.71
CA ILE A 144 -37.41 12.97 9.53
C ILE A 144 -37.48 12.19 10.85
N PRO A 145 -36.48 11.36 11.21
CA PRO A 145 -36.45 10.66 12.47
C PRO A 145 -36.45 11.66 13.61
N VAL A 146 -37.32 11.41 14.58
CA VAL A 146 -37.30 12.18 15.81
C VAL A 146 -36.23 11.58 16.73
N PRO A 147 -35.23 12.36 17.17
CA PRO A 147 -34.26 11.89 18.14
C PRO A 147 -34.95 11.32 19.38
N SER A 148 -34.45 10.22 19.91
CA SER A 148 -35.07 9.52 21.05
C SER A 148 -35.23 10.38 22.31
N ALA A 149 -34.44 11.45 22.43
CA ALA A 149 -34.55 12.45 23.51
C ALA A 149 -35.87 13.23 23.49
N PHE A 150 -36.56 13.29 22.34
CA PHE A 150 -37.84 13.98 22.17
C PHE A 150 -39.03 13.01 22.01
N ALA A 151 -38.77 11.71 21.80
CA ALA A 151 -39.80 10.69 21.66
C ALA A 151 -40.19 10.10 23.03
N ASP A 152 -40.66 10.97 23.92
CA ASP A 152 -40.83 10.71 25.36
C ASP A 152 -42.30 10.78 25.84
N GLY A 153 -43.24 11.08 24.94
CA GLY A 153 -44.66 11.22 25.26
C GLY A 153 -45.07 12.62 25.72
N ASN A 154 -44.14 13.58 25.79
CA ASN A 154 -44.40 14.95 26.22
C ASN A 154 -44.69 15.90 25.04
N THR A 155 -45.13 17.10 25.39
CA THR A 155 -45.35 18.19 24.42
C THR A 155 -44.03 18.89 24.10
N HIS A 156 -43.71 19.00 22.81
CA HIS A 156 -42.54 19.72 22.30
C HIS A 156 -42.94 20.78 21.27
N ALA A 157 -42.10 21.78 21.07
CA ALA A 157 -42.27 22.80 20.06
C ALA A 157 -41.72 22.32 18.70
N LEU A 158 -42.63 21.98 17.79
CA LEU A 158 -42.31 21.67 16.40
C LEU A 158 -42.29 22.95 15.57
N LEU A 159 -41.18 23.22 14.87
CA LEU A 159 -41.03 24.43 14.07
C LEU A 159 -40.35 24.15 12.73
N PHE A 160 -41.00 24.61 11.66
CA PHE A 160 -40.49 24.69 10.30
C PHE A 160 -40.00 26.11 10.05
N THR A 161 -38.71 26.28 9.74
CA THR A 161 -38.08 27.59 9.48
C THR A 161 -37.55 27.65 8.06
N TYR A 162 -38.20 28.45 7.22
CA TYR A 162 -37.79 28.77 5.86
C TYR A 162 -36.85 29.98 5.87
N THR A 163 -35.69 29.85 5.25
CA THR A 163 -34.75 30.94 5.05
C THR A 163 -34.31 30.99 3.59
N GLN A 164 -34.55 32.14 2.95
CA GLN A 164 -34.09 32.49 1.62
C GLN A 164 -33.20 33.73 1.71
N THR A 165 -31.97 33.64 1.20
CA THR A 165 -31.01 34.75 1.25
C THR A 165 -30.86 35.48 -0.08
N ALA A 166 -31.08 34.80 -1.21
CA ALA A 166 -31.01 35.40 -2.54
C ALA A 166 -32.34 36.05 -2.96
N THR A 167 -32.24 37.14 -3.71
CA THR A 167 -33.39 37.85 -4.32
C THR A 167 -33.82 37.18 -5.62
N VAL A 168 -34.36 35.96 -5.53
CA VAL A 168 -34.85 35.15 -6.65
C VAL A 168 -36.26 34.66 -6.34
N THR A 169 -37.04 34.29 -7.36
CA THR A 169 -38.36 33.71 -7.12
C THR A 169 -38.22 32.21 -6.93
N THR A 170 -38.41 31.75 -5.71
CA THR A 170 -38.47 30.33 -5.32
C THR A 170 -39.63 30.14 -4.36
N ASN A 171 -40.21 28.95 -4.27
CA ASN A 171 -41.26 28.65 -3.31
C ASN A 171 -41.19 27.22 -2.77
N LEU A 172 -41.73 27.05 -1.58
CA LEU A 172 -41.88 25.78 -0.90
C LEU A 172 -43.25 25.75 -0.24
N SER A 173 -44.01 24.67 -0.44
CA SER A 173 -45.15 24.35 0.40
C SER A 173 -44.87 23.12 1.26
N ILE A 174 -45.49 23.08 2.44
CA ILE A 174 -45.60 21.88 3.27
C ILE A 174 -47.05 21.61 3.67
N ASP A 175 -47.40 20.33 3.77
CA ASP A 175 -48.76 19.85 4.05
C ASP A 175 -48.75 18.47 4.73
N ASN A 176 -49.90 18.03 5.25
CA ASN A 176 -50.13 16.70 5.82
C ASN A 176 -49.09 16.26 6.87
N ILE A 177 -48.84 17.12 7.86
CA ILE A 177 -47.86 16.90 8.92
C ILE A 177 -48.38 15.90 9.95
N ALA A 178 -47.62 14.84 10.25
CA ALA A 178 -47.95 13.85 11.26
C ALA A 178 -46.71 13.25 11.93
N TYR A 179 -46.84 12.83 13.19
CA TYR A 179 -45.90 11.89 13.79
C TYR A 179 -46.34 10.45 13.48
N VAL A 180 -45.39 9.63 13.05
CA VAL A 180 -45.61 8.21 12.75
C VAL A 180 -44.79 7.37 13.72
N THR A 181 -45.48 6.53 14.49
CA THR A 181 -44.84 5.53 15.37
C THR A 181 -44.59 4.27 14.58
N ALA A 182 -43.34 3.78 14.61
CA ALA A 182 -42.91 2.50 14.04
C ALA A 182 -43.61 2.11 12.71
N ARG A 183 -43.11 2.64 11.58
CA ARG A 183 -43.10 1.78 10.38
C ARG A 183 -42.21 0.58 10.74
N ASN A 184 -42.64 -0.63 10.41
CA ASN A 184 -41.71 -1.75 10.27
C ASN A 184 -40.79 -1.43 9.09
N VAL A 185 -39.81 -0.53 9.29
CA VAL A 185 -38.86 -0.09 8.27
C VAL A 185 -37.89 -1.23 8.05
N PRO A 186 -37.85 -1.84 6.86
CA PRO A 186 -36.97 -2.96 6.61
C PRO A 186 -35.50 -2.56 6.77
N THR A 187 -34.69 -3.50 7.27
CA THR A 187 -33.24 -3.33 7.37
C THR A 187 -32.59 -3.86 6.10
N ILE A 188 -31.69 -3.08 5.50
CA ILE A 188 -30.91 -3.48 4.33
C ILE A 188 -29.48 -3.80 4.71
N SER A 189 -28.96 -4.91 4.20
CA SER A 189 -27.57 -5.33 4.33
C SER A 189 -26.99 -5.74 2.98
N VAL A 190 -25.67 -5.81 2.86
CA VAL A 190 -25.00 -6.35 1.68
C VAL A 190 -24.02 -7.46 2.04
N ALA A 191 -23.91 -8.46 1.17
CA ALA A 191 -22.89 -9.51 1.26
C ALA A 191 -22.28 -9.77 -0.13
N GLY A 192 -20.96 -9.93 -0.18
CA GLY A 192 -20.23 -10.33 -1.38
C GLY A 192 -20.16 -11.84 -1.51
N SER A 193 -20.22 -12.35 -2.74
CA SER A 193 -20.01 -13.76 -3.06
C SER A 193 -19.34 -13.93 -4.43
N GLY A 194 -18.71 -15.08 -4.64
CA GLY A 194 -17.94 -15.39 -5.84
C GLY A 194 -16.43 -15.23 -5.63
N THR A 195 -15.67 -15.59 -6.66
CA THR A 195 -14.21 -15.43 -6.72
C THR A 195 -13.88 -14.71 -8.02
N PRO A 196 -14.07 -13.37 -8.06
CA PRO A 196 -13.86 -12.59 -9.26
C PRO A 196 -12.47 -12.83 -9.83
N ASN A 197 -12.40 -13.19 -11.11
CA ASN A 197 -11.12 -13.39 -11.78
C ASN A 197 -11.24 -13.14 -13.27
N GLU A 198 -10.13 -12.75 -13.85
CA GLU A 198 -10.03 -12.45 -15.27
C GLU A 198 -9.79 -13.74 -16.08
N THR A 199 -9.41 -14.88 -15.45
CA THR A 199 -8.89 -16.10 -16.15
C THR A 199 -9.92 -16.78 -17.04
N GLY A 200 -11.18 -16.45 -16.77
CA GLY A 200 -12.24 -16.23 -17.74
C GLY A 200 -13.32 -15.48 -16.96
N PRO A 201 -14.12 -14.58 -17.55
CA PRO A 201 -14.88 -13.56 -16.82
C PRO A 201 -15.76 -14.18 -15.74
N ALA A 202 -15.19 -14.31 -14.55
CA ALA A 202 -15.80 -14.90 -13.39
C ALA A 202 -16.21 -13.70 -12.57
N ASN A 203 -17.50 -13.43 -12.58
CA ASN A 203 -18.03 -12.22 -11.98
C ASN A 203 -18.26 -12.39 -10.49
N GLY A 204 -18.09 -11.30 -9.76
CA GLY A 204 -18.54 -11.18 -8.38
C GLY A 204 -20.02 -10.87 -8.30
N THR A 205 -20.64 -11.15 -7.17
CA THR A 205 -22.02 -10.72 -6.90
C THR A 205 -22.12 -10.15 -5.49
N TYR A 206 -22.54 -8.90 -5.40
CA TYR A 206 -23.02 -8.31 -4.16
C TYR A 206 -24.54 -8.52 -4.07
N THR A 207 -25.00 -9.16 -3.00
CA THR A 207 -26.42 -9.37 -2.74
C THR A 207 -26.89 -8.38 -1.68
N ILE A 208 -27.67 -7.39 -2.11
CA ILE A 208 -28.32 -6.43 -1.22
C ILE A 208 -29.64 -7.06 -0.76
N THR A 209 -29.80 -7.27 0.55
CA THR A 209 -30.91 -8.02 1.15
C THR A 209 -31.70 -7.13 2.09
N THR A 210 -33.03 -7.32 2.13
CA THR A 210 -33.94 -6.64 3.06
C THR A 210 -34.62 -7.62 4.02
N THR A 211 -34.84 -7.22 5.28
CA THR A 211 -35.55 -8.03 6.29
C THR A 211 -37.08 -8.01 6.14
N GLY A 212 -37.63 -7.20 5.23
CA GLY A 212 -39.07 -7.05 5.00
C GLY A 212 -39.40 -6.60 3.58
N ALA A 213 -40.62 -6.89 3.14
CA ALA A 213 -41.10 -6.48 1.82
C ALA A 213 -41.48 -5.00 1.80
N PHE A 214 -41.21 -4.34 0.67
CA PHE A 214 -41.67 -2.98 0.42
C PHE A 214 -43.02 -2.97 -0.30
N ALA A 215 -43.82 -1.94 -0.04
CA ALA A 215 -45.12 -1.74 -0.69
C ALA A 215 -45.00 -1.26 -2.16
N ALA A 216 -43.84 -0.74 -2.53
CA ALA A 216 -43.46 -0.31 -3.87
C ALA A 216 -41.94 -0.56 -4.06
N ASP A 217 -41.45 -0.46 -5.28
CA ASP A 217 -40.02 -0.60 -5.58
C ASP A 217 -39.19 0.43 -4.81
N VAL A 218 -38.06 0.00 -4.25
CA VAL A 218 -37.17 0.84 -3.45
C VAL A 218 -35.80 0.91 -4.09
N SER A 219 -35.34 2.12 -4.34
CA SER A 219 -33.99 2.38 -4.84
C SER A 219 -33.00 2.52 -3.69
N VAL A 220 -32.03 1.62 -3.64
CA VAL A 220 -30.94 1.60 -2.65
C VAL A 220 -29.70 2.23 -3.25
N GLY A 221 -29.20 3.31 -2.67
CA GLY A 221 -27.94 3.92 -3.10
C GLY A 221 -26.74 3.12 -2.62
N PHE A 222 -25.67 3.09 -3.41
CA PHE A 222 -24.38 2.53 -3.00
C PHE A 222 -23.22 3.28 -3.65
N SER A 223 -22.02 3.11 -3.11
CA SER A 223 -20.77 3.54 -3.73
C SER A 223 -19.76 2.41 -3.84
N MET A 224 -18.87 2.53 -4.83
CA MET A 224 -17.73 1.63 -5.05
C MET A 224 -16.43 2.31 -4.60
N SER A 225 -15.52 1.52 -4.03
CA SER A 225 -14.18 1.93 -3.58
C SER A 225 -13.26 0.71 -3.53
N GLY A 226 -12.03 0.87 -3.04
CA GLY A 226 -11.05 -0.21 -2.92
C GLY A 226 -9.75 0.15 -3.62
N SER A 227 -8.94 -0.86 -3.96
CA SER A 227 -7.73 -0.67 -4.76
C SER A 227 -8.00 -0.73 -6.27
N ALA A 228 -9.07 -1.43 -6.69
CA ALA A 228 -9.51 -1.46 -8.08
C ALA A 228 -10.05 -0.09 -8.51
N ASP A 229 -9.71 0.34 -9.71
CA ASP A 229 -10.20 1.52 -10.42
C ASP A 229 -11.73 1.48 -10.56
N THR A 230 -12.36 2.49 -9.96
CA THR A 230 -13.81 2.67 -9.98
C THR A 230 -14.36 3.18 -11.33
N THR A 231 -13.48 3.52 -12.27
CA THR A 231 -13.84 3.97 -13.61
C THR A 231 -14.41 2.79 -14.42
N ALA A 232 -15.67 2.90 -14.81
CA ALA A 232 -16.36 1.82 -15.51
C ALA A 232 -15.61 1.38 -16.78
N GLY A 233 -15.30 0.09 -16.85
CA GLY A 233 -14.65 -0.52 -18.01
C GLY A 233 -13.13 -0.61 -17.95
N ASN A 234 -12.50 -0.15 -16.85
CA ASN A 234 -11.10 -0.46 -16.55
C ASN A 234 -11.05 -1.87 -15.97
N ASP A 235 -11.22 -2.04 -14.65
CA ASP A 235 -11.06 -3.37 -14.03
C ASP A 235 -12.39 -4.12 -13.89
N TYR A 236 -13.49 -3.37 -13.79
CA TYR A 236 -14.83 -3.95 -13.74
C TYR A 236 -15.92 -3.02 -14.27
N ASN A 237 -17.06 -3.64 -14.54
CA ASN A 237 -18.35 -2.99 -14.75
C ASN A 237 -19.33 -3.40 -13.67
N ILE A 238 -20.15 -2.45 -13.21
CA ILE A 238 -21.28 -2.76 -12.33
C ILE A 238 -22.54 -2.92 -13.16
N THR A 239 -23.14 -4.11 -13.10
CA THR A 239 -24.32 -4.46 -13.88
C THR A 239 -25.36 -5.20 -13.02
N GLY A 240 -26.55 -5.41 -13.54
CA GLY A 240 -27.62 -6.14 -12.86
C GLY A 240 -29.00 -5.62 -13.26
N THR A 241 -30.03 -6.46 -13.12
CA THR A 241 -31.41 -6.02 -13.35
C THR A 241 -31.82 -5.04 -12.26
N GLY A 242 -32.24 -3.83 -12.64
CA GLY A 242 -32.60 -2.76 -11.70
C GLY A 242 -31.40 -2.03 -11.10
N VAL A 243 -30.20 -2.24 -11.62
CA VAL A 243 -28.97 -1.56 -11.20
C VAL A 243 -28.61 -0.45 -12.19
N SER A 244 -28.28 0.72 -11.66
CA SER A 244 -27.72 1.85 -12.42
C SER A 244 -26.42 2.30 -11.78
N TYR A 245 -25.38 2.57 -12.57
CA TYR A 245 -24.05 2.95 -12.08
C TYR A 245 -23.45 4.05 -12.95
N THR A 246 -22.95 5.12 -12.33
CA THR A 246 -22.34 6.28 -13.01
C THR A 246 -21.19 6.83 -12.18
N GLY A 247 -19.95 6.48 -12.53
CA GLY A 247 -18.78 6.78 -11.68
C GLY A 247 -18.86 5.99 -10.37
N PRO A 248 -18.23 6.40 -9.25
CA PRO A 248 -18.15 5.58 -8.04
C PRO A 248 -19.49 5.42 -7.30
N ASN A 249 -20.62 5.90 -7.84
CA ASN A 249 -21.93 5.85 -7.21
C ASN A 249 -22.93 5.11 -8.11
N GLY A 250 -23.83 4.37 -7.48
CA GLY A 250 -24.90 3.66 -8.15
C GLY A 250 -26.16 3.52 -7.31
N THR A 251 -27.19 2.96 -7.93
CA THR A 251 -28.45 2.60 -7.31
C THR A 251 -28.85 1.19 -7.70
N ALA A 252 -29.49 0.47 -6.78
CA ALA A 252 -30.07 -0.85 -7.03
C ALA A 252 -31.54 -0.86 -6.57
N SER A 253 -32.44 -1.20 -7.48
CA SER A 253 -33.88 -1.27 -7.20
C SER A 253 -34.26 -2.64 -6.64
N ILE A 254 -34.72 -2.68 -5.39
CA ILE A 254 -35.42 -3.83 -4.83
C ILE A 254 -36.88 -3.70 -5.23
N VAL A 255 -37.32 -4.54 -6.18
CA VAL A 255 -38.71 -4.54 -6.66
C VAL A 255 -39.65 -4.91 -5.51
N ALA A 256 -40.84 -4.32 -5.48
CA ALA A 256 -41.88 -4.68 -4.53
C ALA A 256 -42.05 -6.21 -4.49
N THR A 257 -42.20 -6.78 -3.30
CA THR A 257 -42.25 -8.24 -3.03
C THR A 257 -40.93 -9.02 -3.13
N GLN A 258 -39.83 -8.44 -3.62
CA GLN A 258 -38.51 -9.06 -3.53
C GLN A 258 -37.87 -8.81 -2.16
N THR A 259 -37.03 -9.74 -1.72
CA THR A 259 -36.25 -9.62 -0.48
C THR A 259 -34.78 -9.31 -0.74
N SER A 260 -34.37 -9.26 -2.01
CA SER A 260 -32.99 -8.97 -2.38
C SER A 260 -32.86 -8.53 -3.84
N VAL A 261 -31.79 -7.80 -4.14
CA VAL A 261 -31.33 -7.50 -5.49
C VAL A 261 -29.85 -7.86 -5.63
N ALA A 262 -29.48 -8.42 -6.77
CA ALA A 262 -28.10 -8.77 -7.09
C ALA A 262 -27.45 -7.63 -7.90
N VAL A 263 -26.30 -7.17 -7.42
CA VAL A 263 -25.40 -6.26 -8.12
C VAL A 263 -24.20 -7.08 -8.58
N THR A 264 -24.05 -7.23 -9.89
CA THR A 264 -22.98 -8.01 -10.50
C THR A 264 -21.74 -7.13 -10.67
N LEU A 265 -20.63 -7.56 -10.08
CA LEU A 265 -19.29 -7.07 -10.38
C LEU A 265 -18.80 -7.85 -11.61
N ALA A 266 -19.02 -7.28 -12.79
CA ALA A 266 -18.59 -7.88 -14.04
C ALA A 266 -17.12 -7.56 -14.28
N VAL A 267 -16.25 -8.53 -14.04
CA VAL A 267 -14.80 -8.38 -14.21
C VAL A 267 -14.49 -8.11 -15.68
N VAL A 268 -13.62 -7.13 -15.91
CA VAL A 268 -13.08 -6.84 -17.24
C VAL A 268 -11.74 -7.54 -17.32
N ASP A 269 -11.65 -8.50 -18.23
CA ASP A 269 -10.40 -9.13 -18.62
C ASP A 269 -9.67 -8.15 -19.55
N ASP A 270 -8.57 -7.59 -19.09
CA ASP A 270 -7.79 -6.64 -19.87
C ASP A 270 -6.52 -7.29 -20.46
N SER A 271 -5.36 -6.65 -20.43
CA SER A 271 -4.09 -7.29 -20.82
C SER A 271 -2.94 -6.78 -19.97
N ALA A 272 -3.26 -6.07 -18.89
CA ALA A 272 -2.34 -5.43 -18.00
C ALA A 272 -2.04 -6.41 -16.85
N PRO A 273 -0.76 -6.67 -16.55
CA PRO A 273 -0.41 -7.44 -15.38
C PRO A 273 -0.59 -6.59 -14.12
N GLU A 274 -1.45 -7.05 -13.22
CA GLU A 274 -1.88 -6.33 -12.04
C GLU A 274 -1.76 -7.20 -10.78
N SER A 275 -1.67 -6.55 -9.61
CA SER A 275 -1.77 -7.28 -8.34
C SER A 275 -3.23 -7.61 -8.03
N THR A 276 -3.52 -8.59 -7.17
CA THR A 276 -4.89 -8.78 -6.66
C THR A 276 -5.46 -7.50 -6.09
N GLU A 277 -6.61 -7.08 -6.61
CA GLU A 277 -7.25 -5.84 -6.24
C GLU A 277 -8.50 -6.08 -5.41
N THR A 278 -8.97 -5.04 -4.72
CA THR A 278 -10.16 -5.08 -3.89
C THR A 278 -11.23 -4.15 -4.46
N ALA A 279 -12.45 -4.65 -4.62
CA ALA A 279 -13.64 -3.89 -4.94
C ALA A 279 -14.62 -3.94 -3.76
N VAL A 280 -14.92 -2.77 -3.19
CA VAL A 280 -15.75 -2.61 -2.00
C VAL A 280 -17.02 -1.84 -2.33
N LEU A 281 -18.17 -2.49 -2.17
CA LEU A 281 -19.49 -1.86 -2.27
C LEU A 281 -19.94 -1.42 -0.87
N THR A 282 -20.23 -0.13 -0.71
CA THR A 282 -20.77 0.46 0.54
C THR A 282 -22.18 0.99 0.32
N LEU A 283 -23.12 0.62 1.18
CA LEU A 283 -24.51 1.07 1.09
C LEU A 283 -24.66 2.53 1.58
N ALA A 284 -25.54 3.28 0.90
CA ALA A 284 -25.91 4.62 1.30
C ALA A 284 -27.22 4.61 2.11
N ALA A 285 -27.31 5.49 3.11
CA ALA A 285 -28.52 5.62 3.92
C ALA A 285 -29.71 6.12 3.08
N SER A 286 -30.92 5.67 3.42
CA SER A 286 -32.14 6.14 2.77
C SER A 286 -32.39 7.62 3.04
N VAL A 287 -32.61 8.41 2.00
CA VAL A 287 -32.97 9.84 2.13
C VAL A 287 -34.41 10.07 2.62
N ASN A 288 -35.25 9.03 2.60
CA ASN A 288 -36.67 9.08 3.00
C ASN A 288 -37.04 7.98 4.03
N PHE A 289 -36.04 7.39 4.72
CA PHE A 289 -36.22 6.30 5.70
C PHE A 289 -37.11 5.16 5.23
N GLN A 290 -37.08 4.86 3.93
CA GLN A 290 -37.75 3.68 3.36
C GLN A 290 -37.12 2.39 3.92
N TYR A 291 -35.85 2.47 4.32
CA TYR A 291 -35.09 1.42 4.97
C TYR A 291 -34.06 2.03 5.94
N VAL A 292 -33.54 1.20 6.84
CA VAL A 292 -32.33 1.47 7.63
C VAL A 292 -31.21 0.52 7.19
N LEU A 293 -29.95 0.94 7.32
CA LEU A 293 -28.83 0.03 7.05
C LEU A 293 -28.57 -0.88 8.24
N ALA A 294 -28.13 -2.11 7.96
CA ALA A 294 -27.55 -2.99 8.96
C ALA A 294 -26.27 -2.36 9.54
N ALA A 295 -25.97 -2.65 10.80
CA ALA A 295 -24.73 -2.17 11.39
C ALA A 295 -23.51 -2.82 10.70
N SER A 296 -22.41 -2.06 10.65
CA SER A 296 -21.10 -2.54 10.25
C SER A 296 -20.75 -3.88 10.92
N PRO A 297 -20.19 -4.85 10.18
CA PRO A 297 -19.66 -4.74 8.81
C PRO A 297 -20.68 -5.01 7.69
N ASN A 298 -21.97 -5.15 7.98
CA ASN A 298 -22.97 -5.60 6.99
C ASN A 298 -23.54 -4.45 6.12
N ASP A 299 -23.05 -3.23 6.30
CA ASP A 299 -23.29 -2.06 5.47
C ASP A 299 -22.31 -1.95 4.28
N ALA A 300 -21.29 -2.80 4.23
CA ALA A 300 -20.33 -2.88 3.12
C ALA A 300 -19.92 -4.34 2.82
N ALA A 301 -19.47 -4.59 1.59
CA ALA A 301 -18.95 -5.88 1.17
C ALA A 301 -17.73 -5.71 0.25
N SER A 302 -16.69 -6.50 0.51
CA SER A 302 -15.46 -6.53 -0.30
C SER A 302 -15.39 -7.81 -1.12
N LEU A 303 -14.90 -7.70 -2.34
CA LEU A 303 -14.51 -8.82 -3.19
C LEU A 303 -13.12 -8.56 -3.75
N ASP A 304 -12.31 -9.61 -3.82
CA ASP A 304 -10.96 -9.55 -4.39
C ASP A 304 -11.04 -9.96 -5.87
N ILE A 305 -10.43 -9.18 -6.76
CA ILE A 305 -10.33 -9.45 -8.20
C ILE A 305 -8.94 -10.03 -8.48
N LEU A 306 -8.91 -11.22 -9.06
CA LEU A 306 -7.69 -11.93 -9.43
C LEU A 306 -7.37 -11.71 -10.92
N ASP A 307 -6.21 -11.12 -11.19
CA ASP A 307 -5.63 -10.99 -12.53
C ASP A 307 -5.31 -12.38 -13.15
N ASN A 308 -5.48 -12.51 -14.46
CA ASN A 308 -5.21 -13.70 -15.26
C ASN A 308 -4.08 -13.58 -16.29
N ASP A 309 -3.72 -12.36 -16.64
CA ASP A 309 -2.64 -12.03 -17.56
C ASP A 309 -1.31 -12.07 -16.82
N GLY A 310 -1.37 -12.15 -15.49
CA GLY A 310 -0.33 -12.65 -14.61
C GLY A 310 -0.36 -14.18 -14.41
N GLY A 311 0.44 -14.89 -15.20
CA GLY A 311 1.08 -16.12 -14.73
C GLY A 311 2.00 -15.79 -13.54
N GLY A 312 1.44 -15.68 -12.33
CA GLY A 312 2.15 -15.22 -11.14
C GLY A 312 2.49 -13.73 -11.26
N GLY A 313 1.87 -12.90 -10.42
CA GLY A 313 2.04 -11.45 -10.41
C GLY A 313 3.49 -11.02 -10.57
N ALA A 314 3.68 -9.87 -11.20
CA ALA A 314 5.00 -9.31 -11.45
C ALA A 314 5.88 -9.46 -10.19
N SER A 315 7.10 -9.95 -10.36
CA SER A 315 7.99 -10.21 -9.24
C SER A 315 9.43 -10.05 -9.67
N VAL A 316 10.23 -9.55 -8.72
CA VAL A 316 11.68 -9.63 -8.76
C VAL A 316 12.11 -10.64 -7.69
N THR A 317 13.15 -11.43 -7.94
CA THR A 317 13.62 -12.46 -6.97
C THR A 317 15.13 -12.53 -6.98
N ILE A 318 15.75 -12.36 -5.82
CA ILE A 318 17.19 -12.48 -5.60
C ILE A 318 17.57 -13.96 -5.70
N GLN A 319 18.51 -14.27 -6.58
CA GLN A 319 19.01 -15.63 -6.79
C GLN A 319 20.22 -15.95 -5.90
N THR A 320 20.89 -14.93 -5.38
CA THR A 320 22.10 -15.11 -4.57
C THR A 320 21.75 -15.55 -3.16
N THR A 321 22.03 -16.82 -2.85
CA THR A 321 21.75 -17.42 -1.53
C THR A 321 22.99 -17.56 -0.65
N THR A 322 24.19 -17.47 -1.22
CA THR A 322 25.47 -17.61 -0.51
C THR A 322 26.48 -16.60 -0.99
N LEU A 323 27.35 -16.14 -0.09
CA LEU A 323 28.43 -15.21 -0.38
C LEU A 323 29.80 -15.89 -0.18
N PRO A 324 30.81 -15.59 -1.00
CA PRO A 324 32.19 -15.99 -0.71
C PRO A 324 32.69 -15.38 0.60
N ASP A 325 33.62 -16.07 1.25
CA ASP A 325 34.27 -15.54 2.45
C ASP A 325 35.03 -14.25 2.14
N ALA A 326 34.94 -13.27 3.04
CA ALA A 326 35.80 -12.10 3.06
C ALA A 326 37.01 -12.33 3.98
N VAL A 327 38.07 -11.55 3.80
CA VAL A 327 39.23 -11.53 4.69
C VAL A 327 39.38 -10.12 5.22
N GLU A 328 39.67 -9.99 6.52
CA GLU A 328 39.98 -8.69 7.11
C GLU A 328 41.00 -7.94 6.25
N LEU A 329 40.67 -6.67 5.95
CA LEU A 329 41.53 -5.68 5.30
C LEU A 329 41.89 -5.99 3.85
N VAL A 330 41.30 -7.04 3.28
CA VAL A 330 41.34 -7.33 1.86
C VAL A 330 40.07 -6.76 1.22
N ALA A 331 40.23 -6.08 0.09
CA ALA A 331 39.09 -5.59 -0.68
C ALA A 331 38.21 -6.78 -1.09
N TYR A 332 36.96 -6.73 -0.67
CA TYR A 332 35.92 -7.69 -1.00
C TYR A 332 35.07 -7.17 -2.15
N SER A 333 34.79 -8.03 -3.12
CA SER A 333 33.90 -7.72 -4.25
C SER A 333 33.26 -9.00 -4.75
N THR A 334 31.93 -9.03 -4.82
CA THR A 334 31.18 -10.17 -5.39
C THR A 334 29.94 -9.69 -6.14
N GLY A 335 29.51 -10.48 -7.12
CA GLY A 335 28.28 -10.24 -7.88
C GLY A 335 27.04 -10.79 -7.18
N ILE A 336 25.96 -10.02 -7.23
CA ILE A 336 24.62 -10.37 -6.80
C ILE A 336 23.71 -10.36 -8.02
N THR A 337 22.79 -11.33 -8.12
CA THR A 337 21.87 -11.45 -9.27
C THR A 337 20.44 -11.63 -8.81
N ALA A 338 19.50 -11.08 -9.56
CA ALA A 338 18.06 -11.33 -9.45
C ALA A 338 17.48 -11.81 -10.80
N THR A 339 16.29 -12.36 -10.74
CA THR A 339 15.43 -12.65 -11.90
C THR A 339 14.15 -11.85 -11.79
N GLU A 340 13.45 -11.67 -12.90
CA GLU A 340 12.12 -11.07 -12.91
C GLU A 340 11.10 -11.91 -13.67
N THR A 341 9.83 -11.68 -13.35
CA THR A 341 8.67 -12.05 -14.16
C THR A 341 7.78 -10.82 -14.21
N GLY A 342 7.39 -10.36 -15.39
CA GLY A 342 6.42 -9.25 -15.52
C GLY A 342 6.86 -7.85 -15.08
N THR A 343 8.03 -7.67 -14.44
CA THR A 343 8.54 -6.34 -14.05
C THR A 343 9.33 -5.66 -15.17
N THR A 344 9.57 -4.35 -15.04
CA THR A 344 10.52 -3.61 -15.89
C THR A 344 11.48 -2.78 -15.04
N GLY A 345 12.77 -2.81 -15.38
CA GLY A 345 13.81 -2.01 -14.71
C GLY A 345 13.67 -0.50 -14.99
N PRO A 346 14.47 0.36 -14.32
CA PRO A 346 15.65 0.04 -13.50
C PRO A 346 15.33 -0.53 -12.12
N TYR A 347 16.33 -1.15 -11.49
CA TYR A 347 16.23 -1.74 -10.15
C TYR A 347 17.09 -0.98 -9.17
N THR A 348 16.56 -0.77 -7.98
CA THR A 348 17.29 -0.18 -6.87
C THR A 348 17.72 -1.27 -5.91
N TRP A 349 19.01 -1.30 -5.58
CA TRP A 349 19.60 -2.24 -4.64
C TRP A 349 19.95 -1.54 -3.34
N SER A 350 19.63 -2.17 -2.21
CA SER A 350 19.98 -1.63 -0.89
C SER A 350 20.34 -2.74 0.10
N LEU A 351 20.98 -2.36 1.20
CA LEU A 351 21.33 -3.25 2.30
C LEU A 351 20.63 -2.77 3.58
N THR A 352 20.06 -3.70 4.34
CA THR A 352 19.51 -3.43 5.67
C THR A 352 20.33 -4.21 6.71
N GLY A 353 20.80 -3.52 7.76
CA GLY A 353 21.60 -4.13 8.83
C GLY A 353 23.05 -4.44 8.48
N ALA A 354 23.53 -4.02 7.30
CA ALA A 354 24.93 -4.19 6.91
C ALA A 354 25.86 -3.22 7.67
N PRO A 355 27.13 -3.60 7.91
CA PRO A 355 28.12 -2.72 8.52
C PRO A 355 28.52 -1.60 7.55
N GLY A 356 28.95 -0.45 8.09
CA GLY A 356 29.22 0.76 7.29
C GLY A 356 30.37 0.67 6.28
N TRP A 357 31.18 -0.39 6.31
CA TRP A 357 32.24 -0.65 5.33
C TRP A 357 31.77 -1.44 4.11
N LEU A 358 30.56 -2.03 4.15
CA LEU A 358 29.98 -2.84 3.09
C LEU A 358 28.94 -2.03 2.32
N SER A 359 29.04 -1.99 1.00
CA SER A 359 28.12 -1.27 0.12
C SER A 359 27.66 -2.15 -1.04
N ILE A 360 26.49 -1.83 -1.60
CA ILE A 360 25.94 -2.47 -2.80
C ILE A 360 25.70 -1.41 -3.87
N SER A 361 26.00 -1.74 -5.13
CA SER A 361 25.75 -0.86 -6.27
C SER A 361 25.30 -1.66 -7.49
N GLY A 362 24.21 -1.24 -8.11
CA GLY A 362 23.64 -1.85 -9.30
C GLY A 362 22.38 -1.11 -9.75
N THR A 363 22.08 -1.16 -11.04
CA THR A 363 20.86 -0.55 -11.63
C THR A 363 20.06 -1.52 -12.50
N THR A 364 20.60 -2.73 -12.70
CA THR A 364 19.98 -3.83 -13.48
C THR A 364 19.66 -4.99 -12.53
N LEU A 365 19.25 -6.14 -13.07
CA LEU A 365 19.12 -7.41 -12.33
C LEU A 365 20.47 -7.97 -11.81
N SER A 366 21.55 -7.19 -11.89
CA SER A 366 22.84 -7.49 -11.28
C SER A 366 23.35 -6.31 -10.48
N ALA A 367 23.93 -6.60 -9.33
CA ALA A 367 24.60 -5.64 -8.47
C ALA A 367 25.95 -6.17 -8.00
N THR A 368 26.82 -5.28 -7.57
CA THR A 368 28.11 -5.62 -6.95
C THR A 368 28.05 -5.26 -5.48
N LEU A 369 28.30 -6.24 -4.63
CA LEU A 369 28.55 -6.05 -3.20
C LEU A 369 30.05 -5.85 -3.01
N SER A 370 30.46 -4.75 -2.38
CA SER A 370 31.87 -4.38 -2.25
C SER A 370 32.18 -3.68 -0.93
N GLY A 371 33.43 -3.77 -0.48
CA GLY A 371 33.88 -3.13 0.75
C GLY A 371 35.20 -3.70 1.24
N THR A 372 35.72 -3.19 2.35
CA THR A 372 36.92 -3.73 3.01
C THR A 372 36.62 -3.96 4.48
N PRO A 373 36.57 -5.22 4.96
CA PRO A 373 36.32 -5.50 6.37
C PRO A 373 37.43 -4.89 7.24
N PRO A 374 37.14 -4.15 8.31
CA PRO A 374 38.14 -3.60 9.22
C PRO A 374 38.90 -4.68 10.00
N ALA A 375 40.01 -4.30 10.64
CA ALA A 375 40.70 -5.16 11.59
C ALA A 375 39.77 -5.53 12.76
N ALA A 376 39.93 -6.73 13.31
CA ALA A 376 39.12 -7.27 14.41
C ALA A 376 37.60 -7.37 14.09
N SER A 377 37.26 -7.55 12.81
CA SER A 377 35.90 -7.85 12.33
C SER A 377 35.67 -9.33 12.00
N ALA A 378 36.66 -10.20 12.23
CA ALA A 378 36.56 -11.64 12.02
C ALA A 378 35.34 -12.23 12.74
N GLY A 379 34.64 -13.11 12.03
CA GLY A 379 33.36 -13.68 12.46
C GLY A 379 32.32 -13.66 11.34
N THR A 380 31.08 -14.00 11.68
CA THR A 380 29.97 -14.00 10.72
C THR A 380 29.07 -12.80 10.97
N ILE A 381 28.77 -12.05 9.92
CA ILE A 381 27.78 -10.98 9.93
C ILE A 381 26.53 -11.42 9.16
N ASN A 382 25.37 -10.96 9.62
CA ASN A 382 24.08 -11.20 8.96
C ASN A 382 23.48 -9.86 8.55
N PHE A 383 22.95 -9.78 7.34
CA PHE A 383 22.28 -8.61 6.81
C PHE A 383 21.27 -9.01 5.74
N THR A 384 20.42 -8.08 5.33
CA THR A 384 19.41 -8.32 4.29
C THR A 384 19.77 -7.53 3.04
N ILE A 385 19.78 -8.20 1.89
CA ILE A 385 19.83 -7.56 0.57
C ILE A 385 18.39 -7.31 0.13
N VAL A 386 18.11 -6.11 -0.35
CA VAL A 386 16.81 -5.72 -0.88
C VAL A 386 16.97 -5.26 -2.31
N VAL A 387 16.11 -5.77 -3.20
CA VAL A 387 15.96 -5.28 -4.58
C VAL A 387 14.54 -4.77 -4.76
N THR A 388 14.41 -3.61 -5.42
CA THR A 388 13.13 -2.99 -5.72
C THR A 388 13.07 -2.66 -7.21
N ALA A 389 12.04 -3.14 -7.89
CA ALA A 389 11.74 -2.79 -9.28
C ALA A 389 11.08 -1.41 -9.37
N THR A 390 11.06 -0.81 -10.57
CA THR A 390 10.38 0.48 -10.79
C THR A 390 8.86 0.37 -10.62
N SER A 391 8.30 -0.81 -10.91
CA SER A 391 6.92 -1.21 -10.65
C SER A 391 6.61 -1.47 -9.17
N LEU A 392 7.56 -1.17 -8.26
CA LEU A 392 7.44 -1.23 -6.79
C LEU A 392 7.41 -2.62 -6.17
N GLU A 393 7.55 -3.69 -6.94
CA GLU A 393 7.78 -5.02 -6.41
C GLU A 393 9.14 -5.09 -5.74
N THR A 394 9.19 -5.81 -4.63
CA THR A 394 10.40 -5.96 -3.82
C THR A 394 10.66 -7.41 -3.50
N ASP A 395 11.94 -7.75 -3.41
CA ASP A 395 12.38 -8.98 -2.77
C ASP A 395 13.49 -8.69 -1.77
N SER A 396 13.50 -9.47 -0.70
CA SER A 396 14.39 -9.31 0.44
C SER A 396 14.98 -10.65 0.83
N GLN A 397 16.30 -10.78 0.68
CA GLN A 397 17.01 -12.01 1.01
C GLN A 397 17.96 -11.77 2.18
N ALA A 398 17.71 -12.46 3.29
CA ALA A 398 18.66 -12.53 4.40
C ALA A 398 19.87 -13.37 3.97
N VAL A 399 21.07 -12.84 4.20
CA VAL A 399 22.34 -13.49 3.85
C VAL A 399 23.35 -13.34 5.00
N SER A 400 24.31 -14.25 5.03
CA SER A 400 25.45 -14.20 5.94
C SER A 400 26.75 -14.05 5.17
N LEU A 401 27.66 -13.20 5.67
CA LEU A 401 29.04 -13.09 5.19
C LEU A 401 30.00 -13.53 6.29
N THR A 402 30.83 -14.52 5.99
CA THR A 402 31.93 -14.95 6.87
C THR A 402 33.16 -14.10 6.60
N ILE A 403 33.73 -13.54 7.65
CA ILE A 403 34.96 -12.74 7.63
C ILE A 403 36.05 -13.56 8.32
N LEU A 404 37.05 -13.95 7.54
CA LEU A 404 38.24 -14.64 8.04
C LEU A 404 39.22 -13.62 8.63
N PRO A 405 39.91 -13.96 9.73
CA PRO A 405 40.93 -13.08 10.30
C PRO A 405 42.05 -12.84 9.29
N ALA A 406 42.68 -11.67 9.37
CA ALA A 406 43.92 -11.43 8.62
C ALA A 406 44.96 -12.48 9.01
N GLY A 407 45.67 -13.04 8.03
CA GLY A 407 46.74 -14.01 8.30
C GLY A 407 47.84 -13.38 9.17
N THR A 408 48.41 -14.13 10.10
CA THR A 408 49.54 -13.63 10.90
C THR A 408 50.74 -13.36 9.99
N LEU A 409 51.28 -12.14 10.05
CA LEU A 409 52.49 -11.79 9.32
C LEU A 409 53.67 -12.65 9.79
N ASN A 410 54.32 -13.33 8.86
CA ASN A 410 55.47 -14.17 9.14
C ASN A 410 56.46 -14.22 7.95
N ILE A 411 57.75 -14.04 8.23
CA ILE A 411 58.86 -14.38 7.35
C ILE A 411 59.07 -15.88 7.36
N SER A 412 58.80 -16.52 6.23
CA SER A 412 58.94 -17.98 6.06
C SER A 412 60.38 -18.42 5.76
N THR A 413 61.25 -17.48 5.36
CA THR A 413 62.63 -17.79 5.00
C THR A 413 63.51 -17.89 6.24
N THR A 414 64.07 -19.07 6.49
CA THR A 414 64.92 -19.34 7.66
C THR A 414 66.41 -19.32 7.35
N SER A 415 66.81 -19.35 6.07
CA SER A 415 68.22 -19.35 5.65
C SER A 415 68.41 -18.68 4.30
N LEU A 416 69.56 -18.02 4.10
CA LEU A 416 69.97 -17.43 2.84
C LEU A 416 71.18 -18.16 2.25
N PRO A 417 71.37 -18.16 0.92
CA PRO A 417 72.57 -18.70 0.30
C PRO A 417 73.84 -18.02 0.81
N ASN A 418 74.94 -18.77 0.87
CA ASN A 418 76.25 -18.19 1.11
C ASN A 418 76.75 -17.44 -0.14
N GLY A 419 77.60 -16.45 0.07
CA GLY A 419 78.19 -15.65 -1.00
C GLY A 419 79.71 -15.79 -1.11
N THR A 420 80.26 -15.25 -2.19
CA THR A 420 81.70 -15.26 -2.47
C THR A 420 82.16 -13.84 -2.79
N THR A 421 83.29 -13.41 -2.24
CA THR A 421 83.78 -12.03 -2.46
C THR A 421 83.93 -11.73 -3.96
N GLY A 422 83.43 -10.57 -4.40
CA GLY A 422 83.52 -10.09 -5.78
C GLY A 422 82.56 -10.77 -6.77
N THR A 423 81.78 -11.77 -6.35
CA THR A 423 80.78 -12.45 -7.18
C THR A 423 79.40 -11.84 -6.96
N ALA A 424 78.61 -11.69 -8.02
CA ALA A 424 77.23 -11.21 -7.90
C ALA A 424 76.42 -12.16 -7.01
N TYR A 425 75.77 -11.59 -5.99
CA TYR A 425 74.91 -12.28 -5.06
C TYR A 425 73.45 -11.97 -5.39
N ALA A 426 72.61 -13.01 -5.34
CA ALA A 426 71.15 -12.89 -5.46
C ALA A 426 70.50 -13.81 -4.43
N GLY A 427 69.83 -13.21 -3.44
CA GLY A 427 69.06 -13.93 -2.44
C GLY A 427 67.65 -13.35 -2.35
N THR A 428 66.70 -14.14 -1.86
CA THR A 428 65.32 -13.69 -1.65
C THR A 428 64.83 -14.11 -0.27
N VAL A 429 63.99 -13.27 0.32
CA VAL A 429 63.23 -13.56 1.53
C VAL A 429 61.75 -13.39 1.22
N VAL A 430 60.92 -14.29 1.74
CA VAL A 430 59.48 -14.33 1.52
C VAL A 430 58.73 -14.26 2.85
N ALA A 431 57.81 -13.30 2.96
CA ALA A 431 56.79 -13.22 3.98
C ALA A 431 55.47 -13.85 3.53
N THR A 432 54.67 -14.28 4.50
CA THR A 432 53.32 -14.81 4.37
C THR A 432 52.41 -14.13 5.40
N GLY A 433 51.10 -14.11 5.15
CA GLY A 433 50.15 -13.37 6.00
C GLY A 433 50.40 -11.86 5.99
N GLY A 434 49.77 -11.15 6.93
CA GLY A 434 49.75 -9.69 7.00
C GLY A 434 48.95 -9.02 5.89
N THR A 435 48.89 -7.70 5.92
CA THR A 435 48.19 -6.89 4.91
C THR A 435 49.16 -5.97 4.18
N GLY A 436 49.23 -6.07 2.85
CA GLY A 436 50.07 -5.17 2.05
C GLY A 436 49.63 -3.70 2.14
N PRO A 437 50.50 -2.75 1.74
CA PRO A 437 51.89 -2.94 1.35
C PRO A 437 52.80 -3.33 2.53
N TYR A 438 53.87 -4.07 2.22
CA TYR A 438 54.89 -4.47 3.19
C TYR A 438 56.08 -3.51 3.16
N SER A 439 56.74 -3.32 4.29
CA SER A 439 57.99 -2.58 4.43
C SER A 439 59.03 -3.47 5.09
N TRP A 440 60.27 -3.38 4.62
CA TRP A 440 61.35 -4.27 5.01
C TRP A 440 62.55 -3.46 5.50
N ALA A 441 63.09 -3.82 6.66
CA ALA A 441 64.24 -3.16 7.23
C ALA A 441 65.18 -4.14 7.94
N VAL A 442 66.48 -3.88 7.89
CA VAL A 442 67.44 -4.50 8.82
C VAL A 442 67.39 -3.70 10.12
N THR A 443 66.89 -4.32 11.18
CA THR A 443 66.67 -3.66 12.48
C THR A 443 67.78 -3.93 13.48
N SER A 444 68.62 -4.94 13.25
CA SER A 444 69.81 -5.25 14.04
C SER A 444 70.90 -5.92 13.19
N GLY A 445 72.16 -5.69 13.54
CA GLY A 445 73.33 -6.17 12.78
C GLY A 445 73.56 -5.38 11.48
N ASN A 446 74.39 -5.93 10.59
CA ASN A 446 74.73 -5.29 9.32
C ASN A 446 74.77 -6.33 8.19
N LEU A 447 74.35 -5.92 6.99
CA LEU A 447 74.56 -6.71 5.79
C LEU A 447 76.06 -6.75 5.42
N PRO A 448 76.54 -7.81 4.73
CA PRO A 448 77.87 -7.81 4.15
C PRO A 448 78.11 -6.56 3.28
N THR A 449 79.29 -5.96 3.40
CA THR A 449 79.64 -4.76 2.61
C THR A 449 79.53 -5.04 1.12
N GLY A 450 78.79 -4.21 0.40
CA GLY A 450 78.53 -4.38 -1.03
C GLY A 450 77.22 -5.11 -1.37
N LEU A 451 76.43 -5.55 -0.37
CA LEU A 451 75.06 -6.00 -0.55
C LEU A 451 74.04 -4.94 -0.11
N SER A 452 72.91 -4.87 -0.82
CA SER A 452 71.78 -4.00 -0.51
C SER A 452 70.45 -4.74 -0.62
N LEU A 453 69.45 -4.23 0.10
CA LEU A 453 68.05 -4.63 -0.09
C LEU A 453 67.50 -4.00 -1.37
N ASN A 454 66.84 -4.80 -2.20
CA ASN A 454 66.00 -4.29 -3.28
C ASN A 454 64.60 -4.09 -2.72
N GLY A 455 64.33 -2.86 -2.26
CA GLY A 455 63.06 -2.49 -1.62
C GLY A 455 61.84 -2.97 -2.40
N SER A 456 60.86 -3.50 -1.68
CA SER A 456 59.65 -4.10 -2.21
C SER A 456 58.47 -3.75 -1.30
N THR A 457 57.33 -3.40 -1.88
CA THR A 457 56.04 -3.27 -1.18
C THR A 457 55.26 -4.59 -1.14
N SER A 458 55.87 -5.66 -1.65
CA SER A 458 55.29 -7.00 -1.77
C SER A 458 55.84 -7.94 -0.70
N THR A 459 55.28 -9.14 -0.63
CA THR A 459 55.66 -10.22 0.29
C THR A 459 57.06 -10.79 0.02
N THR A 460 57.73 -10.41 -1.07
CA THR A 460 59.08 -10.88 -1.41
C THR A 460 60.08 -9.72 -1.40
N LEU A 461 61.20 -9.90 -0.71
CA LEU A 461 62.34 -8.99 -0.64
C LEU A 461 63.57 -9.61 -1.32
N GLY A 462 64.20 -8.88 -2.23
CA GLY A 462 65.45 -9.30 -2.88
C GLY A 462 66.69 -8.71 -2.21
N PHE A 463 67.79 -9.46 -2.23
CA PHE A 463 69.13 -9.03 -1.89
C PHE A 463 69.99 -9.07 -3.16
N SER A 464 70.71 -8.00 -3.46
CA SER A 464 71.64 -7.97 -4.58
C SER A 464 72.93 -7.22 -4.24
N GLY A 465 73.95 -7.42 -5.09
CA GLY A 465 75.23 -6.74 -5.00
C GLY A 465 76.41 -7.70 -5.11
N SER A 466 77.61 -7.21 -4.86
CA SER A 466 78.84 -8.03 -4.86
C SER A 466 79.56 -7.81 -3.53
N PRO A 467 79.61 -8.83 -2.64
CA PRO A 467 80.18 -8.67 -1.32
C PRO A 467 81.70 -8.48 -1.40
N SER A 468 82.26 -7.58 -0.60
CA SER A 468 83.68 -7.21 -0.65
C SER A 468 84.52 -7.71 0.54
N ALA A 469 83.89 -8.22 1.59
CA ALA A 469 84.55 -8.71 2.80
C ALA A 469 84.13 -10.14 3.15
N THR A 470 85.10 -10.99 3.48
CA THR A 470 84.85 -12.34 4.00
C THR A 470 84.40 -12.30 5.45
N GLY A 471 83.51 -13.21 5.84
CA GLY A 471 83.06 -13.32 7.23
C GLY A 471 81.68 -13.94 7.36
N THR A 472 81.24 -14.15 8.59
CA THR A 472 79.86 -14.52 8.92
C THR A 472 79.12 -13.27 9.37
N PHE A 473 78.07 -12.90 8.64
CA PHE A 473 77.27 -11.71 8.92
C PHE A 473 75.89 -12.14 9.43
N ASN A 474 75.63 -11.85 10.71
CA ASN A 474 74.33 -12.08 11.34
C ASN A 474 73.56 -10.76 11.38
N PHE A 475 72.30 -10.79 10.98
CA PHE A 475 71.42 -9.62 11.00
C PHE A 475 69.98 -10.03 11.27
N THR A 476 69.18 -9.09 11.76
CA THR A 476 67.73 -9.26 11.94
C THR A 476 67.01 -8.46 10.87
N LEU A 477 66.26 -9.17 10.04
CA LEU A 477 65.38 -8.57 9.05
C LEU A 477 63.97 -8.50 9.64
N THR A 478 63.32 -7.34 9.57
CA THR A 478 61.94 -7.17 10.00
C THR A 478 61.07 -6.82 8.82
N VAL A 479 59.98 -7.55 8.63
CA VAL A 479 58.88 -7.15 7.75
C VAL A 479 57.82 -6.49 8.60
N THR A 480 57.31 -5.35 8.15
CA THR A 480 56.19 -4.64 8.76
C THR A 480 55.11 -4.45 7.70
N ASP A 481 53.88 -4.86 8.01
CA ASP A 481 52.73 -4.71 7.11
C ASP A 481 52.05 -3.33 7.28
N SER A 482 50.99 -3.07 6.51
CA SER A 482 50.31 -1.77 6.52
C SER A 482 49.55 -1.45 7.81
N LEU A 483 49.41 -2.42 8.71
CA LEU A 483 48.77 -2.27 10.02
C LEU A 483 49.77 -2.15 11.17
N ALA A 484 51.06 -2.01 10.84
CA ALA A 484 52.16 -2.04 11.79
C ALA A 484 52.35 -3.38 12.53
N ALA A 485 51.73 -4.48 12.05
CA ALA A 485 52.16 -5.80 12.46
C ALA A 485 53.57 -6.03 11.93
N ASN A 486 54.45 -6.61 12.76
CA ASN A 486 55.84 -6.82 12.39
C ASN A 486 56.31 -8.22 12.77
N ASP A 487 57.16 -8.80 11.93
CA ASP A 487 57.82 -10.08 12.20
C ASP A 487 59.35 -9.93 12.03
N PRO A 488 60.12 -10.00 13.14
CA PRO A 488 61.58 -10.00 13.10
C PRO A 488 62.14 -11.41 12.91
N GLN A 489 62.92 -11.62 11.85
CA GLN A 489 63.60 -12.87 11.55
C GLN A 489 65.12 -12.69 11.58
N ALA A 490 65.80 -13.50 12.40
CA ALA A 490 67.26 -13.59 12.38
C ALA A 490 67.73 -14.40 11.16
N LEU A 491 68.69 -13.84 10.42
CA LEU A 491 69.27 -14.43 9.22
C LEU A 491 70.81 -14.30 9.23
N THR A 492 71.46 -15.19 8.49
CA THR A 492 72.91 -15.23 8.36
C THR A 492 73.30 -15.37 6.90
N ILE A 493 74.34 -14.65 6.48
CA ILE A 493 75.04 -14.86 5.21
C ILE A 493 76.51 -15.07 5.52
N VAL A 494 77.09 -16.18 5.05
CA VAL A 494 78.53 -16.42 5.10
C VAL A 494 79.15 -16.01 3.78
N ILE A 495 80.16 -15.14 3.82
CA ILE A 495 80.96 -14.75 2.66
C ILE A 495 82.33 -15.40 2.73
N THR A 496 82.64 -16.26 1.77
CA THR A 496 83.95 -16.89 1.62
C THR A 496 84.81 -16.15 0.60
N SER A 497 86.14 -16.27 0.71
CA SER A 497 87.04 -15.69 -0.28
C SER A 497 86.82 -16.36 -1.64
N GLY A 498 86.64 -15.56 -2.69
CA GLY A 498 86.69 -16.06 -4.06
C GLY A 498 88.03 -16.72 -4.29
N GLY A 499 88.02 -18.04 -4.47
CA GLY A 499 89.19 -18.81 -4.82
C GLY A 499 89.71 -18.37 -6.19
N GLY A 500 90.52 -17.31 -6.22
CA GLY A 500 91.44 -17.06 -7.32
C GLY A 500 92.47 -18.18 -7.30
N GLY A 501 92.23 -19.22 -8.10
CA GLY A 501 93.22 -20.26 -8.36
C GLY A 501 94.47 -19.61 -8.95
N GLY A 502 95.50 -19.46 -8.11
CA GLY A 502 96.86 -19.19 -8.54
C GLY A 502 97.52 -20.47 -9.04
N GLY A 503 98.18 -20.39 -10.20
CA GLY A 503 99.04 -21.43 -10.79
C GLY A 503 98.91 -21.37 -12.32
N GLY A 504 99.90 -20.99 -13.12
CA GLY A 504 101.34 -21.15 -12.97
C GLY A 504 101.84 -22.26 -13.88
N GLY A 505 102.10 -21.94 -15.16
CA GLY A 505 103.09 -22.60 -16.03
C GLY A 505 102.83 -24.01 -16.57
N GLY A 506 102.97 -24.15 -17.90
CA GLY A 506 103.71 -25.27 -18.49
C GLY A 506 102.92 -26.36 -19.26
N GLY A 507 102.95 -26.25 -20.59
CA GLY A 507 103.43 -27.32 -21.47
C GLY A 507 102.62 -28.61 -21.66
N GLY A 508 102.17 -28.82 -22.90
CA GLY A 508 102.44 -30.07 -23.63
C GLY A 508 101.29 -31.05 -23.82
N GLY A 509 101.06 -31.40 -25.10
CA GLY A 509 100.79 -32.77 -25.50
C GLY A 509 99.32 -33.18 -25.60
N GLY A 510 98.80 -33.17 -26.83
CA GLY A 510 97.56 -33.87 -27.18
C GLY A 510 97.69 -35.39 -27.08
N GLY A 511 96.58 -36.04 -26.75
CA GLY A 511 96.43 -37.50 -26.77
C GLY A 511 95.04 -37.87 -26.26
N GLY A 512 94.22 -38.41 -27.16
CA GLY A 512 92.78 -38.60 -26.95
C GLY A 512 92.38 -39.84 -26.14
N GLY A 513 91.06 -39.97 -25.97
CA GLY A 513 90.40 -41.15 -25.43
C GLY A 513 89.21 -40.79 -24.54
N CYS A 514 88.02 -40.62 -25.13
CA CYS A 514 86.76 -40.38 -24.42
C CYS A 514 85.99 -41.70 -24.29
N ALA A 515 85.56 -42.04 -23.08
CA ALA A 515 84.57 -43.08 -22.78
C ALA A 515 83.56 -42.55 -21.74
N THR A 516 82.27 -42.54 -22.14
CA THR A 516 81.03 -42.98 -21.46
C THR A 516 81.01 -43.04 -19.90
N GLU A 517 79.99 -42.63 -19.13
CA GLU A 517 78.60 -42.18 -19.32
C GLU A 517 78.15 -41.28 -18.12
N SER A 518 76.97 -40.66 -18.32
CA SER A 518 75.95 -40.26 -17.32
C SER A 518 75.98 -38.82 -16.78
N GLY A 519 74.80 -38.18 -16.81
CA GLY A 519 74.45 -37.11 -15.86
C GLY A 519 73.92 -35.80 -16.44
N SER A 520 72.65 -35.82 -16.86
CA SER A 520 71.65 -34.72 -16.75
C SER A 520 72.04 -33.28 -17.10
N THR A 521 71.49 -32.76 -18.20
CA THR A 521 71.17 -31.33 -18.36
C THR A 521 69.68 -31.10 -18.13
N ALA A 522 69.38 -30.11 -17.28
CA ALA A 522 68.06 -29.55 -17.05
C ALA A 522 67.41 -28.98 -18.33
N PRO A 523 66.10 -28.73 -18.27
CA PRO A 523 65.65 -27.41 -18.73
C PRO A 523 64.73 -26.70 -17.72
N TRP A 524 64.90 -25.38 -17.70
CA TRP A 524 64.08 -24.38 -17.07
C TRP A 524 62.81 -24.05 -17.90
N LEU A 525 61.86 -23.37 -17.24
CA LEU A 525 60.61 -22.73 -17.70
C LEU A 525 59.39 -23.63 -17.96
N ALA A 526 58.42 -23.58 -17.03
CA ALA A 526 57.04 -23.14 -17.27
C ALA A 526 56.20 -23.29 -16.00
N LEU A 527 55.73 -22.19 -15.40
CA LEU A 527 54.53 -22.23 -14.57
C LEU A 527 53.85 -20.86 -14.53
N LEU A 528 52.94 -20.66 -15.49
CA LEU A 528 51.84 -19.71 -15.38
C LEU A 528 50.70 -20.21 -16.27
N SER A 529 49.50 -20.20 -15.69
CA SER A 529 48.17 -20.32 -16.32
C SER A 529 47.57 -21.73 -16.44
N ALA A 530 46.66 -22.07 -15.51
CA ALA A 530 45.41 -22.79 -15.81
C ALA A 530 44.47 -22.75 -14.57
N ILE A 531 43.57 -21.78 -14.53
CA ILE A 531 42.34 -21.88 -13.72
C ILE A 531 41.36 -22.69 -14.57
N ALA A 532 41.01 -23.89 -14.12
CA ALA A 532 40.04 -24.75 -14.77
C ALA A 532 38.61 -24.34 -14.38
N ILE A 533 37.82 -24.01 -15.39
CA ILE A 533 36.37 -23.84 -15.34
C ILE A 533 35.74 -25.23 -15.24
N ALA A 534 34.98 -25.50 -14.18
CA ALA A 534 34.18 -26.71 -14.04
C ALA A 534 32.88 -26.58 -14.87
N GLY A 535 32.81 -27.28 -16.00
CA GLY A 535 31.59 -27.47 -16.78
C GLY A 535 30.74 -28.60 -16.21
N PHE A 536 29.53 -28.27 -15.78
CA PHE A 536 28.53 -29.24 -15.30
C PHE A 536 27.86 -29.93 -16.51
N ALA A 537 27.95 -31.26 -16.59
CA ALA A 537 27.29 -32.06 -17.61
C ALA A 537 25.89 -32.50 -17.16
N VAL A 538 24.87 -32.06 -17.90
CA VAL A 538 23.47 -32.50 -17.79
C VAL A 538 23.34 -33.94 -18.29
N ARG A 539 22.84 -34.84 -17.44
CA ARG A 539 22.50 -36.22 -17.81
C ARG A 539 21.00 -36.31 -18.13
N ARG A 540 20.64 -36.28 -19.42
CA ARG A 540 19.29 -36.68 -19.89
C ARG A 540 19.11 -38.18 -19.69
N ARG A 541 18.07 -38.59 -18.96
CA ARG A 541 17.44 -39.92 -19.12
C ARG A 541 16.11 -39.73 -19.84
N ARG A 542 15.97 -40.36 -21.01
CA ARG A 542 14.68 -40.69 -21.62
C ARG A 542 14.36 -42.14 -21.26
N ALA A 543 13.22 -42.34 -20.61
CA ALA A 543 12.21 -43.38 -20.87
C ALA A 543 10.99 -42.98 -20.04
#